data_AF-A0AAN8WUC1-F1
#
_entry.id   AF-A0AAN8WUC1-F1
#
_cell.length_a   1.000
_cell.length_b   1.000
_cell.length_c   1.000
_cell.angle_alpha   90.00
_cell.angle_beta   90.00
_cell.angle_gamma   90.00
#
_symmetry.space_group_name_H-M   'P 1'
#
loop_
_entity.id
_entity.type
_entity.pdbx_description
1 polymer ?
#
loop_
_entity_poly.entity_id
_entity_poly.type
_entity_poly.pdbx_seq_one_letter_code
_entity_poly.pdbx_strand_id
1 'polypeptide(L)'
;MNKFRFCSNCWGYACVGPSTYKDSPGLFIEMGNDGRYAPQLYKLYVNGELYEIPDNIPRLVEEGTMSHPVLSWRYGHGCIRLLGTSKISVQKCGSSLEIWVSPDFHNMLYGLCGSYDDNVTNDFTKRDQSVAPLEPNPSGPVFPDSWEVTGNCTIAAGRRKRDATDVEGCDVDNSTKDALLDQCSDVSQMANGSVPDAELQTMMADCMFDLCSVYKNTSGDSAALTEYLGEILTSTEEIVDSSKKTTDNDPIPPPLTTASPTTTVPPPDSAVQYPQE
;
A
#
# COMPACT_ATOMS: atom_id res chain seq x y z
N MET A 1 -1.66 3.88 9.82
CA MET A 1 -2.01 3.79 8.37
C MET A 1 -3.52 3.83 8.21
N ASN A 2 -4.07 4.45 7.16
CA ASN A 2 -5.52 4.44 6.93
C ASN A 2 -5.92 3.13 6.24
N LYS A 3 -6.58 2.21 6.96
CA LYS A 3 -7.03 0.94 6.38
C LYS A 3 -8.40 1.10 5.72
N PHE A 4 -8.43 1.06 4.39
CA PHE A 4 -9.67 1.07 3.61
C PHE A 4 -10.20 -0.36 3.44
N ARG A 5 -11.49 -0.56 3.71
CA ARG A 5 -12.17 -1.84 3.48
C ARG A 5 -12.69 -1.87 2.03
N PHE A 6 -12.09 -2.73 1.20
CA PHE A 6 -12.49 -2.93 -0.18
C PHE A 6 -13.62 -3.98 -0.30
N CYS A 7 -14.29 -3.98 -1.46
CA CYS A 7 -15.59 -4.60 -1.73
C CYS A 7 -15.68 -6.08 -1.32
N SER A 8 -16.69 -6.35 -0.48
CA SER A 8 -17.47 -7.57 -0.15
C SER A 8 -16.96 -9.01 -0.40
N ASN A 9 -15.72 -9.24 -0.81
CA ASN A 9 -15.11 -10.57 -0.91
C ASN A 9 -13.67 -10.54 -0.41
N CYS A 10 -13.41 -9.90 0.74
CA CYS A 10 -12.22 -10.23 1.53
C CYS A 10 -12.41 -11.65 2.07
N TRP A 11 -12.06 -12.66 1.27
CA TRP A 11 -11.94 -14.03 1.73
C TRP A 11 -10.66 -14.07 2.55
N GLY A 12 -10.77 -13.94 3.87
CA GLY A 12 -9.63 -13.72 4.76
C GLY A 12 -9.34 -12.24 5.01
N TYR A 13 -8.50 -11.97 5.99
CA TYR A 13 -8.33 -10.71 6.73
C TYR A 13 -7.55 -9.63 5.97
N ALA A 14 -7.22 -9.91 4.72
CA ALA A 14 -6.50 -9.06 3.78
C ALA A 14 -7.49 -8.57 2.73
N CYS A 15 -7.66 -7.25 2.65
CA CYS A 15 -8.57 -6.63 1.68
C CYS A 15 -7.84 -5.97 0.50
N VAL A 16 -6.51 -6.14 0.39
CA VAL A 16 -5.79 -5.73 -0.82
C VAL A 16 -5.91 -6.85 -1.84
N GLY A 17 -6.87 -6.70 -2.75
CA GLY A 17 -7.05 -7.60 -3.89
C GLY A 17 -5.92 -7.46 -4.92
N PRO A 18 -6.10 -8.06 -6.11
CA PRO A 18 -5.18 -7.84 -7.22
C PRO A 18 -4.98 -6.34 -7.46
N SER A 19 -3.71 -5.94 -7.59
CA SER A 19 -3.30 -4.55 -7.77
C SER A 19 -2.61 -4.41 -9.11
N THR A 20 -3.04 -3.43 -9.90
CA THR A 20 -2.45 -3.18 -11.22
C THR A 20 -1.43 -2.06 -11.15
N TYR A 21 -0.21 -2.34 -11.59
CA TYR A 21 0.85 -1.38 -11.83
C TYR A 21 0.98 -1.10 -13.34
N LYS A 22 1.02 0.18 -13.69
CA LYS A 22 1.10 0.64 -15.08
C LYS A 22 2.24 1.64 -15.22
N ASP A 23 3.35 1.20 -15.83
CA ASP A 23 4.51 2.04 -16.09
C ASP A 23 4.40 2.80 -17.42
N SER A 24 3.70 2.22 -18.41
CA SER A 24 3.53 2.78 -19.74
C SER A 24 2.15 2.44 -20.33
N PRO A 25 1.67 3.16 -21.36
CA PRO A 25 0.32 2.98 -21.91
C PRO A 25 -0.06 1.54 -22.30
N GLY A 26 0.91 0.71 -22.69
CA GLY A 26 0.71 -0.67 -23.16
C GLY A 26 1.20 -1.77 -22.21
N LEU A 27 1.59 -1.44 -20.98
CA LEU A 27 2.06 -2.41 -19.99
C LEU A 27 1.13 -2.43 -18.78
N PHE A 28 0.51 -3.57 -18.54
CA PHE A 28 -0.33 -3.82 -17.37
C PHE A 28 0.27 -4.96 -16.56
N ILE A 29 0.74 -4.66 -15.36
CA ILE A 29 1.31 -5.64 -14.45
C ILE A 29 0.33 -5.83 -13.29
N GLU A 30 -0.32 -6.98 -13.22
CA GLU A 30 -1.19 -7.33 -12.10
C GLU A 30 -0.41 -8.12 -11.05
N MET A 31 -0.40 -7.62 -9.81
CA MET A 31 0.12 -8.30 -8.63
C MET A 31 -1.07 -8.87 -7.85
N GLY A 32 -1.18 -10.18 -7.72
CA GLY A 32 -2.34 -10.78 -7.05
C GLY A 32 -2.13 -12.22 -6.63
N ASN A 33 -3.05 -12.70 -5.80
CA ASN A 33 -3.16 -14.12 -5.47
C ASN A 33 -4.22 -14.77 -6.36
N ASP A 34 -4.11 -16.08 -6.63
CA ASP A 34 -5.05 -16.82 -7.49
C ASP A 34 -6.39 -17.16 -6.81
N GLY A 35 -6.81 -16.33 -5.85
CA GLY A 35 -8.00 -16.55 -5.03
C GLY A 35 -7.82 -17.59 -3.92
N ARG A 36 -6.65 -18.23 -3.79
CA ARG A 36 -6.31 -19.02 -2.60
C ARG A 36 -5.44 -18.19 -1.67
N TYR A 37 -5.81 -18.18 -0.39
CA TYR A 37 -4.99 -17.63 0.67
C TYR A 37 -3.72 -18.49 0.80
N ALA A 38 -2.66 -18.05 0.12
CA ALA A 38 -1.31 -18.58 0.27
C ALA A 38 -0.35 -17.38 0.21
N PRO A 39 0.20 -16.92 1.33
CA PRO A 39 1.11 -15.75 1.40
C PRO A 39 2.42 -15.96 0.66
N GLN A 40 2.71 -17.21 0.28
CA GLN A 40 4.01 -17.65 -0.19
C GLN A 40 4.20 -17.47 -1.70
N LEU A 41 3.14 -17.23 -2.49
CA LEU A 41 3.22 -17.28 -3.96
C LEU A 41 2.33 -16.24 -4.65
N TYR A 42 2.54 -14.95 -4.35
CA TYR A 42 2.01 -13.90 -5.22
C TYR A 42 2.44 -14.17 -6.66
N LYS A 43 1.47 -14.11 -7.56
CA LYS A 43 1.67 -14.22 -8.99
C LYS A 43 1.73 -12.82 -9.59
N LEU A 44 2.58 -12.68 -10.59
CA LEU A 44 2.62 -11.50 -11.43
C LEU A 44 2.01 -11.89 -12.77
N TYR A 45 1.07 -11.09 -13.28
CA TYR A 45 0.57 -11.24 -14.64
C TYR A 45 0.97 -10.01 -15.44
N VAL A 46 1.58 -10.24 -16.60
CA VAL A 46 2.00 -9.18 -17.54
C VAL A 46 1.06 -9.26 -18.72
N ASN A 47 0.23 -8.24 -18.89
CA ASN A 47 -0.82 -8.20 -19.92
C ASN A 47 -1.76 -9.43 -19.89
N GLY A 48 -1.96 -10.02 -18.71
CA GLY A 48 -2.83 -11.19 -18.50
C GLY A 48 -2.11 -12.53 -18.52
N GLU A 49 -0.84 -12.58 -18.93
CA GLU A 49 -0.03 -13.80 -18.96
C GLU A 49 0.80 -13.96 -17.68
N LEU A 50 0.88 -15.19 -17.16
CA LEU A 50 1.64 -15.46 -15.93
C LEU A 50 3.14 -15.21 -16.16
N TYR A 51 3.74 -14.38 -15.30
CA TYR A 51 5.16 -14.05 -15.32
C TYR A 51 5.89 -14.66 -14.12
N GLU A 52 7.01 -15.34 -14.40
CA GLU A 52 7.87 -15.90 -13.36
C GLU A 52 8.78 -14.82 -12.78
N ILE A 53 8.54 -14.50 -11.50
CA ILE A 53 9.29 -13.46 -10.79
C ILE A 53 10.65 -14.02 -10.36
N PRO A 54 11.77 -13.38 -10.70
CA PRO A 54 13.09 -13.83 -10.29
C PRO A 54 13.30 -13.63 -8.79
N ASP A 55 14.00 -14.55 -8.14
CA ASP A 55 14.32 -14.45 -6.72
C ASP A 55 15.54 -13.57 -6.47
N ASN A 56 15.40 -12.60 -5.55
CA ASN A 56 16.45 -11.74 -4.99
C ASN A 56 17.26 -10.88 -5.98
N ILE A 57 17.05 -11.05 -7.28
CA ILE A 57 17.81 -10.40 -8.34
C ILE A 57 16.83 -9.66 -9.24
N PRO A 58 16.87 -8.31 -9.27
CA PRO A 58 16.07 -7.52 -10.21
C PRO A 58 16.31 -7.96 -11.66
N ARG A 59 15.22 -8.27 -12.38
CA ARG A 59 15.23 -8.49 -13.84
C ARG A 59 14.17 -7.65 -14.52
N LEU A 60 14.43 -7.29 -15.77
CA LEU A 60 13.43 -6.68 -16.63
C LEU A 60 12.24 -7.63 -16.77
N VAL A 61 11.04 -7.07 -16.73
CA VAL A 61 9.80 -7.77 -17.03
C VAL A 61 9.79 -8.08 -18.52
N GLU A 62 9.52 -9.35 -18.86
CA GLU A 62 9.52 -9.85 -20.22
C GLU A 62 8.14 -10.38 -20.61
N GLU A 63 7.77 -10.16 -21.86
CA GLU A 63 6.54 -10.62 -22.50
C GLU A 63 6.89 -11.21 -23.87
N GLY A 64 7.05 -12.53 -23.94
CA GLY A 64 7.56 -13.21 -25.13
C GLY A 64 8.99 -12.77 -25.45
N THR A 65 9.18 -12.02 -26.54
CA THR A 65 10.49 -11.44 -26.93
C THR A 65 10.62 -9.96 -26.58
N MET A 66 9.59 -9.36 -25.98
CA MET A 66 9.59 -7.95 -25.60
C MET A 66 10.10 -7.80 -24.17
N SER A 67 11.06 -6.93 -23.95
CA SER A 67 11.48 -6.51 -22.61
C SER A 67 10.88 -5.15 -22.29
N HIS A 68 10.17 -5.06 -21.18
CA HIS A 68 9.58 -3.84 -20.65
C HIS A 68 10.57 -3.16 -19.70
N PRO A 69 10.57 -1.81 -19.61
CA PRO A 69 11.51 -1.08 -18.77
C PRO A 69 11.08 -1.06 -17.29
N VAL A 70 10.59 -2.20 -16.79
CA VAL A 70 10.19 -2.42 -15.40
C VAL A 70 11.05 -3.54 -14.85
N LEU A 71 11.73 -3.29 -13.74
CA LEU A 71 12.41 -4.33 -12.98
C LEU A 71 11.43 -5.00 -12.03
N SER A 72 11.50 -6.31 -11.92
CA SER A 72 10.74 -7.12 -10.96
C SER A 72 11.65 -8.11 -10.25
N TRP A 73 11.39 -8.37 -8.96
CA TRP A 73 12.02 -9.44 -8.20
C TRP A 73 11.23 -9.79 -6.96
N ARG A 74 11.44 -11.01 -6.45
CA ARG A 74 11.08 -11.37 -5.08
C ARG A 74 12.15 -10.85 -4.13
N TYR A 75 11.69 -10.15 -3.11
CA TYR A 75 12.49 -9.72 -1.97
C TYR A 75 12.05 -10.53 -0.73
N GLY A 76 12.81 -10.44 0.36
CA GLY A 76 12.62 -11.24 1.58
C GLY A 76 11.16 -11.46 1.99
N HIS A 77 10.89 -12.60 2.64
CA HIS A 77 9.54 -12.98 3.10
C HIS A 77 8.48 -13.06 1.98
N GLY A 78 8.89 -13.26 0.72
CA GLY A 78 7.97 -13.48 -0.39
C GLY A 78 7.37 -12.20 -1.01
N CYS A 79 7.87 -11.04 -0.58
CA CYS A 79 7.49 -9.74 -1.14
C CYS A 79 7.86 -9.63 -2.63
N ILE A 80 7.09 -8.88 -3.39
CA ILE A 80 7.41 -8.51 -4.78
C ILE A 80 7.71 -7.01 -4.82
N ARG A 81 8.80 -6.63 -5.50
CA ARG A 81 9.07 -5.23 -5.85
C ARG A 81 9.01 -5.03 -7.34
N LEU A 82 8.39 -3.92 -7.75
CA LEU A 82 8.44 -3.42 -9.12
C LEU A 82 9.05 -2.02 -9.12
N LEU A 83 9.98 -1.79 -10.04
CA LEU A 83 10.63 -0.50 -10.27
C LEU A 83 10.62 -0.20 -11.76
N GLY A 84 9.73 0.69 -12.17
CA GLY A 84 9.61 1.14 -13.56
C GLY A 84 10.27 2.49 -13.84
N THR A 85 10.06 2.98 -15.05
CA THR A 85 10.56 4.29 -15.53
C THR A 85 9.67 5.47 -15.16
N SER A 86 8.45 5.20 -14.68
CA SER A 86 7.50 6.19 -14.18
C SER A 86 7.96 6.92 -12.92
N LYS A 87 9.14 6.59 -12.36
CA LYS A 87 9.65 7.06 -11.06
C LYS A 87 8.69 6.77 -9.90
N ILE A 88 7.81 5.78 -10.11
CA ILE A 88 6.94 5.18 -9.10
C ILE A 88 7.40 3.73 -8.96
N SER A 89 7.70 3.33 -7.73
CA SER A 89 8.00 1.95 -7.38
C SER A 89 6.96 1.42 -6.42
N VAL A 90 6.65 0.13 -6.55
CA VAL A 90 5.65 -0.54 -5.71
C VAL A 90 6.24 -1.78 -5.08
N GLN A 91 5.86 -2.03 -3.83
CA GLN A 91 6.15 -3.26 -3.11
C GLN A 91 4.86 -3.89 -2.63
N LYS A 92 4.71 -5.19 -2.86
CA LYS A 92 3.62 -5.99 -2.33
C LYS A 92 4.18 -7.06 -1.41
N CYS A 93 3.77 -7.05 -0.15
CA CYS A 93 4.09 -8.06 0.86
C CYS A 93 2.79 -8.50 1.50
N GLY A 94 2.42 -9.78 1.53
CA GLY A 94 1.23 -10.22 2.29
C GLY A 94 -0.05 -9.44 1.93
N SER A 95 -0.62 -8.78 2.92
CA SER A 95 -1.74 -7.83 2.80
C SER A 95 -1.32 -6.36 2.65
N SER A 96 -0.03 -6.03 2.66
CA SER A 96 0.54 -4.69 2.53
C SER A 96 0.90 -4.32 1.07
N LEU A 97 0.63 -3.07 0.69
CA LEU A 97 1.08 -2.47 -0.57
C LEU A 97 1.71 -1.13 -0.25
N GLU A 98 2.97 -0.98 -0.62
CA GLU A 98 3.74 0.25 -0.43
C GLU A 98 4.05 0.87 -1.79
N ILE A 99 3.98 2.19 -1.85
CA ILE A 99 4.21 2.97 -3.05
C ILE A 99 5.22 4.05 -2.70
N TRP A 100 6.35 4.06 -3.39
CA TRP A 100 7.30 5.17 -3.34
C TRP A 100 7.23 5.94 -4.63
N VAL A 101 7.27 7.26 -4.51
CA VAL A 101 7.11 8.19 -5.61
C VAL A 101 8.24 9.20 -5.55
N SER A 102 8.78 9.56 -6.70
CA SER A 102 9.74 10.65 -6.82
C SER A 102 9.14 12.00 -6.38
N PRO A 103 9.94 12.87 -5.74
CA PRO A 103 9.53 14.25 -5.42
C PRO A 103 9.04 15.07 -6.62
N ASP A 104 9.38 14.66 -7.84
CA ASP A 104 8.91 15.30 -9.08
C ASP A 104 7.36 15.25 -9.23
N PHE A 105 6.67 14.41 -8.46
CA PHE A 105 5.21 14.31 -8.43
C PHE A 105 4.57 15.11 -7.29
N HIS A 106 5.32 15.95 -6.57
CA HIS A 106 4.78 16.78 -5.49
C HIS A 106 3.58 17.61 -5.98
N ASN A 107 2.46 17.51 -5.28
CA ASN A 107 1.19 18.15 -5.62
C ASN A 107 0.64 17.78 -7.03
N MET A 108 1.02 16.61 -7.55
CA MET A 108 0.54 16.08 -8.84
C MET A 108 -0.24 14.78 -8.71
N LEU A 109 -0.33 14.22 -7.49
CA LEU A 109 -1.02 12.97 -7.22
C LEU A 109 -2.38 13.21 -6.60
N TYR A 110 -3.27 12.25 -6.76
CA TYR A 110 -4.55 12.19 -6.08
C TYR A 110 -4.96 10.74 -5.91
N GLY A 111 -5.69 10.43 -4.83
CA GLY A 111 -6.21 9.10 -4.60
C GLY A 111 -6.36 8.82 -3.11
N LEU A 112 -6.43 7.53 -2.76
CA LEU A 112 -6.52 7.07 -1.37
C LEU A 112 -5.27 7.42 -0.54
N CYS A 113 -4.14 7.68 -1.20
CA CYS A 113 -2.87 8.07 -0.58
C CYS A 113 -2.68 9.59 -0.46
N GLY A 114 -3.69 10.40 -0.78
CA GLY A 114 -3.64 11.86 -0.67
C GLY A 114 -3.07 12.58 -1.89
N SER A 115 -2.72 13.86 -1.71
CA SER A 115 -2.27 14.77 -2.78
C SER A 115 -0.75 14.88 -2.93
N TYR A 116 0.00 14.34 -1.97
CA TYR A 116 1.46 14.46 -1.92
C TYR A 116 1.96 15.92 -2.00
N ASP A 117 1.36 16.81 -1.21
CA ASP A 117 1.64 18.26 -1.18
C ASP A 117 2.08 18.76 0.21
N ASP A 118 2.50 17.84 1.09
CA ASP A 118 2.86 18.07 2.50
C ASP A 118 1.72 18.64 3.37
N ASN A 119 0.47 18.63 2.89
CA ASN A 119 -0.68 19.14 3.62
C ASN A 119 -1.68 18.03 4.00
N VAL A 120 -1.45 17.37 5.14
CA VAL A 120 -2.32 16.29 5.62
C VAL A 120 -3.80 16.67 5.82
N THR A 121 -4.14 17.96 5.85
CA THR A 121 -5.52 18.43 6.06
C THR A 121 -6.41 18.27 4.83
N ASN A 122 -5.83 18.11 3.64
CA ASN A 122 -6.56 17.94 2.39
C ASN A 122 -6.42 16.53 1.77
N ASP A 123 -5.70 15.61 2.43
CA ASP A 123 -5.49 14.25 1.90
C ASP A 123 -6.80 13.48 1.65
N PHE A 124 -7.89 13.87 2.32
CA PHE A 124 -9.22 13.29 2.10
C PHE A 124 -9.98 14.00 0.96
N THR A 125 -9.26 14.42 -0.08
CA THR A 125 -9.84 14.99 -1.30
C THR A 125 -10.51 13.91 -2.14
N LYS A 126 -11.80 14.09 -2.40
CA LYS A 126 -12.60 13.19 -3.24
C LYS A 126 -12.25 13.34 -4.72
N ARG A 127 -12.71 12.39 -5.53
CA ARG A 127 -12.58 12.45 -7.00
C ARG A 127 -13.22 13.70 -7.63
N ASP A 128 -14.24 14.28 -6.98
CA ASP A 128 -14.87 15.55 -7.39
C ASP A 128 -14.10 16.81 -6.93
N GLN A 129 -12.88 16.64 -6.41
CA GLN A 129 -11.99 17.67 -5.87
C GLN A 129 -12.44 18.36 -4.58
N SER A 130 -13.58 17.95 -4.00
CA SER A 130 -13.97 18.47 -2.69
C SER A 130 -13.33 17.67 -1.55
N VAL A 131 -12.91 18.37 -0.50
CA VAL A 131 -12.31 17.76 0.69
C VAL A 131 -13.41 17.20 1.58
N ALA A 132 -13.35 15.91 1.89
CA ALA A 132 -14.27 15.30 2.84
C ALA A 132 -13.92 15.76 4.28
N PRO A 133 -14.93 15.96 5.15
CA PRO A 133 -14.66 16.26 6.55
C PRO A 133 -13.91 15.10 7.22
N LEU A 134 -13.00 15.42 8.14
CA LEU A 134 -12.24 14.45 8.92
C LEU A 134 -13.12 13.68 9.93
N GLU A 135 -14.26 14.25 10.30
CA GLU A 135 -15.18 13.70 11.30
C GLU A 135 -16.06 12.57 10.76
N PRO A 136 -16.45 11.59 11.62
CA PRO A 136 -17.31 10.48 11.22
C PRO A 136 -18.66 10.98 10.67
N ASN A 137 -18.88 10.80 9.37
CA ASN A 137 -20.19 11.02 8.77
C ASN A 137 -21.06 9.77 9.05
N PRO A 138 -22.27 9.92 9.61
CA PRO A 138 -23.19 8.79 9.82
C PRO A 138 -23.57 8.04 8.54
N SER A 139 -23.29 8.60 7.36
CA SER A 139 -23.56 8.00 6.04
C SER A 139 -22.43 7.11 5.49
N GLY A 140 -21.29 6.99 6.18
CA GLY A 140 -20.14 6.21 5.67
C GLY A 140 -18.92 7.06 5.30
N PRO A 141 -17.78 6.46 4.95
CA PRO A 141 -16.58 7.18 4.54
C PRO A 141 -16.77 7.73 3.11
N VAL A 142 -17.22 8.98 3.02
CA VAL A 142 -17.48 9.72 1.77
C VAL A 142 -16.20 9.85 0.90
N PHE A 143 -15.02 9.84 1.51
CA PHE A 143 -13.74 9.96 0.83
C PHE A 143 -13.37 8.72 -0.01
N PRO A 144 -13.11 7.53 0.58
CA PRO A 144 -12.64 6.37 -0.16
C PRO A 144 -13.66 5.86 -1.19
N ASP A 145 -14.95 6.02 -0.90
CA ASP A 145 -16.02 5.61 -1.82
C ASP A 145 -15.99 6.42 -3.13
N SER A 146 -15.58 7.70 -3.07
CA SER A 146 -15.45 8.54 -4.27
C SER A 146 -14.34 8.04 -5.23
N TRP A 147 -13.43 7.20 -4.72
CA TRP A 147 -12.31 6.65 -5.48
C TRP A 147 -12.62 5.28 -6.10
N GLU A 148 -13.82 4.74 -5.93
CA GLU A 148 -14.25 3.52 -6.62
C GLU A 148 -14.11 3.65 -8.15
N VAL A 149 -13.66 2.58 -8.81
CA VAL A 149 -13.43 2.54 -10.27
C VAL A 149 -14.60 1.90 -11.02
N THR A 150 -15.19 0.83 -10.47
CA THR A 150 -16.12 -0.04 -11.23
C THR A 150 -17.60 0.15 -10.90
N GLY A 151 -17.96 0.91 -9.85
CA GLY A 151 -19.34 1.16 -9.41
C GLY A 151 -20.14 -0.08 -8.96
N ASN A 152 -19.53 -1.27 -9.00
CA ASN A 152 -20.15 -2.57 -8.71
C ASN A 152 -19.90 -3.02 -7.26
N CYS A 153 -19.34 -2.15 -6.43
CA CYS A 153 -19.11 -2.44 -5.02
C CYS A 153 -20.41 -2.34 -4.22
N THR A 154 -20.79 -3.41 -3.53
CA THR A 154 -21.79 -3.26 -2.45
C THR A 154 -21.09 -2.70 -1.23
N ILE A 155 -21.22 -1.40 -1.03
CA ILE A 155 -20.73 -0.69 0.14
C ILE A 155 -21.63 -1.01 1.34
N ALA A 156 -21.06 -1.63 2.38
CA ALA A 156 -21.77 -1.84 3.64
C ALA A 156 -22.08 -0.49 4.32
N ALA A 157 -23.31 -0.33 4.80
CA ALA A 157 -23.73 0.81 5.59
C ALA A 157 -23.01 0.83 6.97
N GLY A 158 -22.82 2.03 7.53
CA GLY A 158 -22.23 2.20 8.87
C GLY A 158 -20.69 2.08 8.95
N ARG A 159 -19.99 2.05 7.81
CA ARG A 159 -18.52 2.15 7.80
C ARG A 159 -18.09 3.51 8.37
N ARG A 160 -17.01 3.56 9.13
CA ARG A 160 -16.39 4.80 9.62
C ARG A 160 -14.89 4.64 9.72
N LYS A 161 -14.17 5.76 9.81
CA LYS A 161 -12.78 5.72 10.27
C LYS A 161 -12.78 5.09 11.67
N ARG A 162 -11.92 4.09 11.86
CA ARG A 162 -11.74 3.49 13.18
C ARG A 162 -10.99 4.49 14.07
N ASP A 163 -11.45 4.64 15.29
CA ASP A 163 -10.71 5.31 16.34
C ASP A 163 -9.71 4.31 16.97
N ALA A 164 -8.53 4.77 17.37
CA ALA A 164 -7.55 3.92 18.05
C ALA A 164 -8.10 3.33 19.38
N THR A 165 -9.11 3.98 19.96
CA THR A 165 -9.82 3.55 21.17
C THR A 165 -11.01 2.63 20.90
N ASP A 166 -11.30 2.28 19.64
CA ASP A 166 -12.34 1.30 19.28
C ASP A 166 -11.90 -0.14 19.61
N VAL A 167 -11.72 -0.43 20.91
CA VAL A 167 -11.49 -1.80 21.40
C VAL A 167 -12.78 -2.64 21.32
N GLU A 168 -13.94 -1.98 21.14
CA GLU A 168 -15.23 -2.63 20.91
C GLU A 168 -15.33 -3.38 19.57
N GLY A 169 -14.40 -3.14 18.62
CA GLY A 169 -14.40 -3.83 17.33
C GLY A 169 -14.19 -5.34 17.43
N CYS A 170 -13.60 -5.80 18.54
CA CYS A 170 -13.32 -7.20 18.80
C CYS A 170 -14.34 -7.79 19.78
N ASP A 171 -15.47 -8.26 19.27
CA ASP A 171 -16.49 -8.97 20.06
C ASP A 171 -16.12 -10.46 20.19
N VAL A 172 -15.21 -10.73 21.13
CA VAL A 172 -14.78 -12.04 21.66
C VAL A 172 -14.61 -11.93 23.19
N ASP A 173 -14.49 -13.05 23.89
CA ASP A 173 -14.31 -13.04 25.35
C ASP A 173 -12.96 -12.44 25.77
N ASN A 174 -12.86 -11.99 27.03
CA ASN A 174 -11.65 -11.32 27.53
C ASN A 174 -10.40 -12.21 27.48
N SER A 175 -10.52 -13.52 27.70
CA SER A 175 -9.35 -14.40 27.66
C SER A 175 -8.80 -14.54 26.25
N THR A 176 -9.68 -14.59 25.26
CA THR A 176 -9.30 -14.52 23.84
C THR A 176 -8.68 -13.17 23.51
N LYS A 177 -9.23 -12.06 24.00
CA LYS A 177 -8.64 -10.73 23.79
C LYS A 177 -7.21 -10.65 24.32
N ASP A 178 -7.00 -11.11 25.55
CA ASP A 178 -5.68 -11.11 26.19
C ASP A 178 -4.69 -11.97 25.38
N ALA A 179 -5.11 -13.15 24.90
CA ALA A 179 -4.27 -14.02 24.08
C ALA A 179 -3.91 -13.42 22.70
N LEU A 180 -4.80 -12.62 22.09
CA LEU A 180 -4.51 -11.91 20.85
C LEU A 180 -3.61 -10.69 21.08
N LEU A 181 -3.80 -9.98 22.20
CA LEU A 181 -2.92 -8.88 22.62
C LEU A 181 -1.50 -9.38 22.89
N ASP A 182 -1.36 -10.53 23.56
CA ASP A 182 -0.06 -11.16 23.82
C ASP A 182 0.67 -11.49 22.52
N GLN A 183 -0.04 -11.99 21.50
CA GLN A 183 0.52 -12.23 20.17
C GLN A 183 0.99 -10.93 19.48
N CYS A 184 0.26 -9.84 19.64
CA CYS A 184 0.67 -8.53 19.12
C CYS A 184 1.87 -7.92 19.86
N SER A 185 2.27 -8.44 21.03
CA SER A 185 3.39 -7.89 21.81
C SER A 185 4.73 -7.95 21.05
N ASP A 186 4.90 -8.89 20.13
CA ASP A 186 6.10 -9.00 19.29
C ASP A 186 6.28 -7.79 18.37
N VAL A 187 5.18 -7.26 17.82
CA VAL A 187 5.19 -6.02 17.03
C VAL A 187 5.65 -4.84 17.90
N SER A 188 5.20 -4.80 19.17
CA SER A 188 5.61 -3.75 20.11
C SER A 188 7.09 -3.82 20.39
N GLN A 189 7.59 -5.02 20.70
CA GLN A 189 9.00 -5.26 20.98
C GLN A 189 9.90 -4.87 19.80
N MET A 190 9.47 -5.18 18.57
CA MET A 190 10.20 -4.85 17.35
C MET A 190 10.25 -3.33 17.09
N ALA A 191 9.14 -2.63 17.29
CA ALA A 191 9.02 -1.21 16.98
C ALA A 191 9.46 -0.28 18.13
N ASN A 192 9.58 -0.79 19.35
CA ASN A 192 9.88 0.00 20.54
C ASN A 192 11.19 0.80 20.40
N GLY A 193 11.12 2.11 20.65
CA GLY A 193 12.24 3.03 20.52
C GLY A 193 12.72 3.31 19.09
N SER A 194 12.15 2.63 18.08
CA SER A 194 12.46 2.85 16.65
C SER A 194 11.41 3.72 15.96
N VAL A 195 10.20 3.80 16.49
CA VAL A 195 9.10 4.67 16.00
C VAL A 195 8.54 5.51 17.15
N PRO A 196 7.88 6.67 16.88
CA PRO A 196 7.21 7.46 17.91
C PRO A 196 6.12 6.69 18.65
N ASP A 197 5.91 6.97 19.94
CA ASP A 197 4.93 6.26 20.79
C ASP A 197 3.51 6.26 20.20
N ALA A 198 3.08 7.37 19.59
CA ALA A 198 1.76 7.46 18.96
C ALA A 198 1.61 6.51 17.76
N GLU A 199 2.69 6.30 17.01
CA GLU A 199 2.73 5.35 15.91
C GLU A 199 2.74 3.91 16.42
N LEU A 200 3.53 3.64 17.46
CA LEU A 200 3.55 2.34 18.14
C LEU A 200 2.16 1.94 18.68
N GLN A 201 1.45 2.88 19.31
CA GLN A 201 0.08 2.67 19.79
C GLN A 201 -0.88 2.36 18.63
N THR A 202 -0.71 3.02 17.49
CA THR A 202 -1.52 2.76 16.28
C THR A 202 -1.25 1.37 15.74
N MET A 203 0.03 0.96 15.62
CA MET A 203 0.42 -0.38 15.17
C MET A 203 -0.16 -1.47 16.08
N MET A 204 -0.17 -1.25 17.40
CA MET A 204 -0.79 -2.17 18.37
C MET A 204 -2.30 -2.29 18.20
N ALA A 205 -2.99 -1.16 18.09
CA ALA A 205 -4.43 -1.15 17.87
C ALA A 205 -4.81 -1.85 16.55
N ASP A 206 -4.01 -1.64 15.49
CA ASP A 206 -4.21 -2.27 14.19
C ASP A 206 -3.95 -3.78 14.23
N CYS A 207 -2.85 -4.23 14.85
CA CYS A 207 -2.57 -5.65 15.03
C CYS A 207 -3.71 -6.37 15.76
N MET A 208 -4.16 -5.82 16.90
CA MET A 208 -5.21 -6.44 17.71
C MET A 208 -6.54 -6.53 16.94
N PHE A 209 -6.92 -5.47 16.25
CA PHE A 209 -8.14 -5.48 15.44
C PHE A 209 -8.06 -6.53 14.33
N ASP A 210 -6.92 -6.59 13.65
CA ASP A 210 -6.75 -7.50 12.53
C ASP A 210 -6.72 -8.94 13.00
N LEU A 211 -5.94 -9.29 14.03
CA LEU A 211 -5.94 -10.63 14.60
C LEU A 211 -7.30 -11.04 15.15
N CYS A 212 -8.05 -10.10 15.73
CA CYS A 212 -9.41 -10.41 16.17
C CYS A 212 -10.36 -10.68 15.01
N SER A 213 -10.23 -9.91 13.93
CA SER A 213 -10.89 -10.26 12.69
C SER A 213 -10.46 -11.67 12.31
N VAL A 214 -9.14 -11.95 12.29
CA VAL A 214 -8.50 -13.24 11.96
C VAL A 214 -9.06 -14.42 12.72
N TYR A 215 -9.34 -14.20 13.99
CA TYR A 215 -9.95 -15.19 14.85
C TYR A 215 -11.40 -15.46 14.44
N LYS A 216 -12.20 -14.42 14.24
CA LYS A 216 -13.66 -14.55 14.03
C LYS A 216 -14.04 -15.24 12.72
N ASN A 217 -13.42 -14.94 11.58
CA ASN A 217 -13.79 -15.59 10.31
C ASN A 217 -13.17 -16.99 10.11
N THR A 218 -12.20 -17.39 10.94
CA THR A 218 -11.55 -18.72 10.87
C THR A 218 -11.98 -19.62 12.03
N SER A 219 -12.80 -19.10 12.94
CA SER A 219 -13.15 -19.78 14.19
C SER A 219 -11.92 -20.12 15.05
N GLY A 220 -10.93 -19.21 15.07
CA GLY A 220 -9.73 -19.34 15.89
C GLY A 220 -8.67 -20.28 15.34
N ASP A 221 -8.58 -20.43 14.02
CA ASP A 221 -7.52 -21.24 13.40
C ASP A 221 -6.14 -20.64 13.71
N SER A 222 -5.34 -21.39 14.49
CA SER A 222 -4.00 -20.97 14.90
C SER A 222 -3.04 -20.80 13.73
N ALA A 223 -3.19 -21.59 12.66
CA ALA A 223 -2.34 -21.45 11.47
C ALA A 223 -2.63 -20.12 10.77
N ALA A 224 -3.91 -19.78 10.58
CA ALA A 224 -4.31 -18.52 9.98
C ALA A 224 -3.89 -17.29 10.81
N LEU A 225 -3.98 -17.38 12.14
CA LEU A 225 -3.50 -16.34 13.06
C LEU A 225 -1.99 -16.14 12.95
N THR A 226 -1.23 -17.24 13.03
CA THR A 226 0.24 -17.21 12.92
C THR A 226 0.70 -16.66 11.58
N GLU A 227 0.03 -17.07 10.52
CA GLU A 227 0.29 -16.63 9.15
C GLU A 227 0.12 -15.12 9.00
N TYR A 228 -1.03 -14.59 9.42
CA TYR A 228 -1.30 -13.16 9.34
C TYR A 228 -0.39 -12.34 10.26
N LEU A 229 -0.10 -12.83 11.47
CA LEU A 229 0.86 -12.20 12.37
C LEU A 229 2.25 -12.10 11.72
N GLY A 230 2.69 -13.14 11.00
CA GLY A 230 3.92 -13.11 10.21
C GLY A 230 3.96 -11.97 9.20
N GLU A 231 2.86 -11.71 8.48
CA GLU A 231 2.78 -10.57 7.55
C GLU A 231 2.89 -9.21 8.26
N ILE A 232 2.24 -9.07 9.42
CA ILE A 232 2.33 -7.84 10.23
C ILE A 232 3.77 -7.62 10.68
N LEU A 233 4.44 -8.68 11.17
CA LEU A 233 5.82 -8.59 11.65
C LEU A 233 6.78 -8.21 10.53
N THR A 234 6.66 -8.80 9.33
CA THR A 234 7.45 -8.40 8.16
C THR A 234 7.22 -6.93 7.80
N SER A 235 5.97 -6.47 7.78
CA SER A 235 5.66 -5.07 7.48
C SER A 235 6.20 -4.12 8.56
N THR A 236 6.16 -4.54 9.82
CA THR A 236 6.69 -3.78 10.96
C THR A 236 8.21 -3.63 10.86
N GLU A 237 8.91 -4.69 10.49
CA GLU A 237 10.37 -4.68 10.30
C GLU A 237 10.78 -3.65 9.23
N GLU A 238 10.06 -3.59 8.10
CA GLU A 238 10.33 -2.63 7.04
C GLU A 238 10.07 -1.18 7.45
N ILE A 239 9.01 -0.92 8.22
CA ILE A 239 8.73 0.41 8.77
C ILE A 239 9.83 0.82 9.75
N VAL A 240 10.24 -0.08 10.65
CA VAL A 240 11.33 0.17 11.61
C VAL A 240 12.64 0.48 10.90
N ASP A 241 13.00 -0.28 9.87
CA ASP A 241 14.21 -0.04 9.08
C ASP A 241 14.17 1.29 8.33
N SER A 242 13.00 1.68 7.82
CA SER A 242 12.79 2.97 7.18
C SER A 242 12.93 4.13 8.17
N SER A 243 12.36 3.99 9.37
CA SER A 243 12.46 5.00 10.44
C SER A 243 13.90 5.19 10.95
N LYS A 244 14.68 4.11 11.08
CA LYS A 244 16.11 4.19 11.42
C LYS A 244 16.92 4.99 10.40
N LYS A 245 16.68 4.78 9.10
CA LYS A 245 17.35 5.55 8.03
C LYS A 245 17.05 7.05 8.03
N THR A 246 15.92 7.46 8.61
CA THR A 246 15.59 8.89 8.76
C THR A 246 16.20 9.54 10.00
N THR A 247 16.61 8.74 10.99
CA THR A 247 17.21 9.21 12.25
C THR A 247 18.74 9.23 12.21
N ASP A 248 19.36 8.34 11.42
CA ASP A 248 20.73 8.49 10.99
C ASP A 248 20.79 9.60 9.93
N ASN A 249 21.22 10.79 10.34
CA ASN A 249 21.61 11.86 9.42
C ASN A 249 22.83 11.40 8.60
N ASP A 250 22.63 10.55 7.60
CA ASP A 250 23.58 10.45 6.51
C ASP A 250 23.63 11.84 5.86
N PRO A 251 24.81 12.50 5.78
CA PRO A 251 24.93 13.79 5.15
C PRO A 251 24.38 13.65 3.73
N ILE A 252 23.33 14.43 3.41
CA ILE A 252 22.86 14.62 2.04
C ILE A 252 24.11 14.86 1.19
N PRO A 253 24.48 13.97 0.26
CA PRO A 253 25.60 14.26 -0.63
C PRO A 253 25.24 15.57 -1.32
N PRO A 254 26.14 16.57 -1.32
CA PRO A 254 25.83 17.87 -1.87
C PRO A 254 25.29 17.68 -3.30
N PRO A 255 24.26 18.44 -3.70
CA PRO A 255 23.70 18.32 -5.03
C PRO A 255 24.85 18.36 -6.03
N LEU A 256 24.93 17.36 -6.91
CA LEU A 256 25.85 17.41 -8.03
C LEU A 256 25.60 18.74 -8.71
N THR A 257 26.64 19.58 -8.73
CA THR A 257 26.65 20.84 -9.45
C THR A 257 26.56 20.51 -10.94
N THR A 258 25.34 20.36 -11.44
CA THR A 258 25.08 20.32 -12.87
C THR A 258 25.46 21.68 -13.42
N ALA A 259 26.56 21.70 -14.18
CA ALA A 259 26.95 22.83 -14.99
C ALA A 259 25.75 23.35 -15.78
N SER A 260 25.51 24.66 -15.72
CA SER A 260 24.45 25.33 -16.46
C SER A 260 24.49 24.96 -17.95
N PRO A 261 23.43 24.40 -18.53
CA PRO A 261 23.33 24.28 -19.98
C PRO A 261 23.16 25.67 -20.57
N THR A 262 24.03 26.03 -21.49
CA THR A 262 23.95 27.25 -22.30
C THR A 262 22.68 27.18 -23.15
N THR A 263 21.69 28.01 -22.83
CA THR A 263 20.44 28.15 -23.57
C THR A 263 20.72 28.78 -24.94
N THR A 264 20.71 27.96 -25.99
CA THR A 264 20.40 28.43 -27.35
C THR A 264 18.95 28.05 -27.63
N VAL A 265 18.11 29.07 -27.72
CA VAL A 265 16.66 28.96 -28.00
C VAL A 265 16.46 28.64 -29.48
N PRO A 266 15.82 27.52 -29.86
CA PRO A 266 15.29 27.34 -31.20
C PRO A 266 13.94 28.05 -31.34
N PRO A 267 13.57 28.53 -32.55
CA PRO A 267 12.32 29.24 -32.77
C PRO A 267 11.09 28.31 -32.68
N PRO A 268 9.89 28.86 -32.43
CA PRO A 268 8.68 28.08 -32.18
C PRO A 268 8.14 27.50 -33.48
N ASP A 269 7.97 26.17 -33.51
CA ASP A 269 7.23 25.50 -34.57
C ASP A 269 5.83 25.11 -34.08
N SER A 270 4.85 25.78 -34.69
CA SER A 270 3.54 25.30 -35.15
C SER A 270 2.81 24.23 -34.31
N ALA A 271 1.70 24.65 -33.69
CA ALA A 271 0.78 23.82 -32.91
C ALA A 271 0.25 22.59 -33.66
N VAL A 272 0.41 21.41 -33.06
CA VAL A 272 -0.27 20.17 -33.45
C VAL A 272 -1.55 20.06 -32.62
N GLN A 273 -2.72 20.12 -33.28
CA GLN A 273 -4.01 19.79 -32.69
C GLN A 273 -4.16 18.28 -32.56
N TYR A 274 -4.57 17.80 -31.38
CA TYR A 274 -5.04 16.42 -31.17
C TYR A 274 -6.54 16.32 -31.49
N PRO A 275 -7.00 15.26 -32.17
CA PRO A 275 -8.41 15.02 -32.38
C PRO A 275 -9.09 14.58 -31.09
N GLN A 276 -10.31 15.08 -30.89
CA GLN A 276 -11.19 14.61 -29.82
C GLN A 276 -11.95 13.37 -30.30
N GLU A 277 -11.95 12.33 -29.47
CA GLU A 277 -13.02 11.33 -29.38
C GLU A 277 -13.48 11.25 -27.91
#